data_AF-A0A822HYL1-F1
#
_entry.id   AF-A0A822HYL1-F1
#
_cell.length_a   1.000
_cell.length_b   1.000
_cell.length_c   1.000
_cell.angle_alpha   90.00
_cell.angle_beta   90.00
_cell.angle_gamma   90.00
#
_symmetry.space_group_name_H-M   'P 1'
#
loop_
_entity.id
_entity.type
_entity.pdbx_description
1 polymer ?
#
loop_
_entity_poly.entity_id
_entity_poly.type
_entity_poly.pdbx_seq_one_letter_code
_entity_poly.pdbx_strand_id
1 'polypeptide(L)' 'MPTIDFSLFAPTIAEASLIGSFSEWKGIPMNLDHGTFHCSIEISDGDHEYKFRIRRHNEDNWIDVTDPYVTKYDPTKNT' A
#
# COMPACT_ATOMS: atom_id res chain seq x y z
N MET A 1 -11.01 -15.43 -8.26
CA MET A 1 -9.90 -14.45 -8.29
C MET A 1 -9.08 -14.70 -7.04
N PRO A 2 -7.76 -14.83 -7.13
CA PRO A 2 -6.92 -15.00 -5.94
C PRO A 2 -7.07 -13.80 -4.98
N THR A 3 -7.12 -14.10 -3.69
CA THR A 3 -7.01 -13.08 -2.64
C THR A 3 -5.54 -12.92 -2.26
N ILE A 4 -5.06 -11.69 -2.26
CA ILE A 4 -3.69 -11.34 -1.87
C ILE A 4 -3.74 -10.48 -0.61
N ASP A 5 -2.94 -10.87 0.37
CA ASP A 5 -2.78 -10.13 1.62
C ASP A 5 -1.60 -9.16 1.53
N PHE A 6 -1.86 -7.90 1.87
CA PHE A 6 -0.85 -6.86 1.97
C PHE A 6 -0.67 -6.47 3.43
N SER A 7 0.59 -6.25 3.83
CA SER A 7 0.92 -5.78 5.17
C SER A 7 2.02 -4.73 5.15
N LEU A 8 1.94 -3.76 6.04
CA LEU A 8 2.95 -2.73 6.25
C LEU A 8 3.16 -2.49 7.73
N PHE A 9 4.34 -2.84 8.25
CA PHE A 9 4.72 -2.47 9.61
C PHE A 9 5.11 -0.99 9.67
N ALA A 10 4.26 -0.17 10.29
CA ALA A 10 4.43 1.28 10.37
C ALA A 10 3.79 1.84 11.66
N PRO A 11 4.32 1.50 12.84
CA PRO A 11 3.65 1.73 14.13
C PRO A 11 3.46 3.21 14.51
N THR A 12 4.14 4.13 13.83
CA THR A 12 4.08 5.58 14.08
C THR A 12 3.28 6.35 13.03
N ILE A 13 2.68 5.65 12.06
CA ILE A 13 1.88 6.24 10.98
C ILE A 13 0.41 6.27 11.40
N ALA A 14 -0.30 7.35 11.05
CA ALA A 14 -1.69 7.52 11.45
C ALA A 14 -2.63 6.69 10.58
N GLU A 15 -2.44 6.75 9.26
CA GLU A 15 -3.28 6.06 8.29
C GLU A 15 -2.44 5.51 7.15
N ALA A 16 -2.87 4.37 6.62
CA ALA A 16 -2.32 3.78 5.40
C ALA A 16 -3.44 3.35 4.47
N SER A 17 -3.19 3.47 3.17
CA SER A 17 -4.02 2.95 2.10
C SER A 17 -3.16 2.21 1.09
N LEU A 18 -3.68 1.13 0.54
CA LEU A 18 -3.10 0.45 -0.61
C LEU A 18 -3.55 1.17 -1.88
N ILE A 19 -2.61 1.51 -2.76
CA ILE A 19 -2.88 2.04 -4.10
C ILE A 19 -2.19 1.15 -5.13
N GLY A 20 -2.80 0.95 -6.29
CA GLY A 20 -2.15 0.20 -7.36
C GLY A 20 -2.93 0.21 -8.66
N SER A 21 -2.40 -0.51 -9.65
CA SER A 21 -3.04 -0.67 -10.96
C SER A 21 -4.46 -1.24 -10.86
N PHE A 22 -4.71 -2.11 -9.89
CA PHE A 22 -6.01 -2.77 -9.64
C PHE A 22 -7.07 -1.82 -9.05
N SER A 23 -6.67 -0.64 -8.56
CA SER A 23 -7.58 0.35 -7.97
C SER A 23 -7.59 1.66 -8.77
N GLU A 24 -7.03 1.69 -9.98
CA GLU A 24 -6.78 2.93 -10.73
C GLU A 24 -6.03 3.98 -9.89
N TRP A 25 -5.10 3.52 -9.03
CA TRP A 25 -4.36 4.35 -8.08
C TRP A 25 -5.23 5.09 -7.04
N LYS A 26 -6.48 4.67 -6.85
CA LYS A 26 -7.36 5.14 -5.76
C LYS A 26 -7.04 4.36 -4.47
N GLY A 27 -7.10 5.04 -3.33
CA GLY A 27 -6.76 4.48 -2.03
C GLY A 27 -7.78 3.45 -1.55
N ILE A 28 -7.29 2.27 -1.18
CA ILE A 28 -8.03 1.25 -0.42
C ILE A 28 -7.56 1.35 1.03
N PRO A 29 -8.41 1.77 1.99
CA PRO A 29 -8.01 1.91 3.39
C PRO A 29 -7.54 0.58 3.99
N MET A 30 -6.48 0.64 4.79
CA MET A 30 -5.95 -0.52 5.51
C MET A 30 -6.36 -0.49 6.98
N ASN A 31 -6.54 -1.67 7.58
CA ASN A 31 -6.82 -1.81 9.01
C ASN A 31 -5.51 -1.83 9.81
N LEU A 32 -5.46 -1.11 10.92
CA LEU A 32 -4.31 -1.12 11.83
C LEU A 32 -4.52 -2.14 12.94
N ASP A 33 -3.60 -3.10 13.05
CA ASP A 33 -3.55 -4.04 14.16
C ASP A 33 -2.10 -4.18 14.66
N HIS A 34 -1.88 -3.99 15.97
CA HIS A 34 -0.57 -4.10 16.63
C HIS A 34 0.60 -3.39 15.90
N GLY A 35 0.36 -2.19 15.33
CA GLY A 35 1.38 -1.42 14.62
C GLY A 35 1.62 -1.85 13.16
N THR A 36 0.83 -2.80 12.67
CA THR A 36 0.87 -3.30 11.29
C THR A 36 -0.44 -2.95 10.59
N PHE A 37 -0.33 -2.29 9.44
CA PHE A 37 -1.47 -2.08 8.56
C PHE A 37 -1.66 -3.31 7.68
N HIS A 38 -2.90 -3.76 7.51
CA HIS A 38 -3.23 -4.91 6.67
C HIS A 38 -4.51 -4.71 5.85
N CYS A 39 -4.54 -5.32 4.66
CA CYS A 39 -5.74 -5.47 3.85
C CYS A 39 -5.62 -6.69 2.94
N SER A 40 -6.77 -7.27 2.58
CA SER A 40 -6.87 -8.39 1.64
C SER A 40 -7.69 -7.92 0.44
N ILE A 41 -7.18 -8.13 -0.77
CA ILE A 41 -7.89 -7.75 -1.99
C ILE A 41 -7.93 -8.91 -2.98
N GLU A 42 -9.04 -9.03 -3.70
CA GLU A 42 -9.15 -9.93 -4.84
C GLU A 42 -8.52 -9.26 -6.06
N ILE A 43 -7.55 -9.91 -6.69
CA ILE A 43 -6.85 -9.42 -7.87
C ILE A 43 -6.94 -10.49 -8.96
N SER A 44 -7.07 -10.08 -10.22
CA SER A 44 -6.92 -10.99 -11.36
C SER A 44 -5.47 -11.45 -11.52
N ASP A 45 -5.25 -12.56 -12.21
CA ASP A 45 -3.89 -12.96 -12.61
C ASP A 45 -3.30 -11.91 -13.57
N GLY A 46 -2.02 -11.56 -13.36
CA GLY A 46 -1.30 -10.58 -14.17
C GLY A 46 -0.17 -9.89 -13.42
N ASP A 47 0.57 -9.03 -14.12
CA ASP A 47 1.52 -8.11 -13.49
C ASP A 47 0.76 -6.89 -12.92
N HIS A 48 0.99 -6.59 -11.65
CA HIS A 48 0.35 -5.47 -10.95
C HIS A 48 1.41 -4.61 -10.25
N GLU A 49 1.20 -3.30 -10.31
CA GLU A 49 2.02 -2.31 -9.60
C GLU A 49 1.24 -1.78 -8.40
N TYR A 50 1.93 -1.56 -7.27
CA TYR A 50 1.34 -0.98 -6.08
C TYR A 50 2.34 -0.13 -5.29
N LYS A 51 1.80 0.72 -4.42
CA LYS A 51 2.51 1.47 -3.38
C LYS A 51 1.64 1.53 -2.13
N PHE A 52 2.25 1.86 -0.98
CA PHE A 52 1.51 2.27 0.19
C PHE A 52 1.39 3.78 0.22
N ARG A 53 0.19 4.30 0.39
CA ARG A 53 -0.08 5.72 0.60
C ARG A 53 -0.27 5.94 2.09
N ILE A 54 0.62 6.71 2.72
CA ILE A 54 0.65 6.90 4.17
C ILE A 54 0.44 8.36 4.57
N ARG A 55 -0.13 8.57 5.75
CA ARG A 55 -0.31 9.89 6.37
C ARG A 55 0.20 9.86 7.81
N ARG A 56 0.98 10.87 8.17
CA ARG A 56 1.52 11.02 9.53
C ARG A 56 0.49 11.65 10.46
N HIS A 57 0.69 11.48 11.76
CA HIS A 57 -0.09 12.20 12.76
C HIS A 57 0.11 13.71 12.59
N ASN A 58 -0.99 14.47 12.64
CA ASN A 58 -1.01 15.94 12.53
C ASN A 58 -0.53 16.50 11.18
N GLU A 59 -0.48 15.68 10.14
CA GLU A 59 -0.24 16.12 8.76
C GLU A 59 -1.45 15.78 7.88
N ASP A 60 -1.82 16.70 7.00
CA ASP A 60 -2.87 16.46 5.99
C ASP A 60 -2.31 15.88 4.68
N ASN A 61 -0.97 15.90 4.54
CA ASN A 61 -0.29 15.44 3.35
C ASN A 61 -0.15 13.92 3.34
N TRP A 62 -0.42 13.32 2.18
CA TRP A 62 -0.17 11.92 1.90
C TRP A 62 1.14 11.75 1.17
N ILE A 63 1.84 10.66 1.47
CA ILE A 63 3.10 10.29 0.83
C ILE A 63 2.98 8.86 0.32
N ASP A 64 3.35 8.65 -0.94
CA ASP A 64 3.38 7.32 -1.54
C ASP A 64 4.77 6.71 -1.33
N VAL A 65 4.82 5.53 -0.71
CA VAL A 65 6.05 4.81 -0.37
C VAL A 65 6.06 3.43 -1.01
N THR A 66 7.23 3.01 -1.48
CA THR A 66 7.48 1.66 -1.99
C THR A 66 7.48 0.68 -0.82
N ASP A 67 6.95 -0.52 -1.04
CA ASP A 67 7.01 -1.62 -0.06
C ASP A 67 8.47 -1.93 0.32
N PRO A 68 8.84 -1.86 1.61
CA PRO A 68 10.19 -2.22 2.08
C PRO A 68 10.60 -3.66 1.73
N TYR A 69 9.63 -4.56 1.52
CA TYR A 69 9.84 -5.97 1.18
C TYR A 69 9.67 -6.27 -0.32
N VAL A 70 9.62 -5.24 -1.18
CA VAL A 70 9.48 -5.43 -2.64
C VAL A 70 10.62 -6.29 -3.19
N THR A 71 10.29 -7.32 -3.97
CA THR A 71 11.26 -8.20 -4.62
C THR A 71 11.47 -7.87 -6.10
N LYS A 72 10.47 -7.25 -6.75
CA LYS A 72 10.51 -6.78 -8.14
C LYS A 72 10.17 -5.29 -8.16
N TYR A 73 11.14 -4.47 -8.53
CA TYR A 73 11.03 -3.01 -8.52
C TYR A 73 11.46 -2.44 -9.88
N ASP A 74 10.66 -1.52 -10.41
CA ASP A 74 10.97 -0.75 -11.61
C ASP A 74 11.43 0.68 -11.22
N PRO A 75 12.71 1.03 -11.40
CA PRO A 75 13.23 2.34 -11.04
C PRO A 75 12.65 3.49 -11.87
N THR A 76 12.05 3.19 -13.04
CA THR A 76 11.42 4.21 -13.90
C THR A 76 10.05 4.67 -13.39
N LYS A 77 9.50 3.99 -12.38
CA LYS A 77 8.17 4.25 -11.79
C LYS A 77 8.20 5.07 -10.50
N ASN A 78 9.34 5.69 -10.20
CA ASN A 78 9.57 6.51 -9.00
C ASN A 78 9.57 8.04 -9.24
N THR A 79 9.27 8.48 -10.47
CA THR A 79 9.12 9.89 -10.84
C THR A 79 7.70 10.40 -10.68
#